data_AF-A0A9X2ALD2-F1
#
_entry.id   AF-A0A9X2ALD2-F1
#
_cell.length_a   1.000
_cell.length_b   1.000
_cell.length_c   1.000
_cell.angle_alpha   90.00
_cell.angle_beta   90.00
_cell.angle_gamma   90.00
#
_symmetry.space_group_name_H-M   'P 1'
#
loop_
_entity.id
_entity.type
_entity.pdbx_description
1 polymer ?
#
loop_
_entity_poly.entity_id
_entity_poly.type
_entity_poly.pdbx_seq_one_letter_code
_entity_poly.pdbx_strand_id
1 'polypeptide(L)'
;MNTKKIDERKNIIVSLKSSFGEPKKGIEKRFQFLKGMTILNLTLTIFSAGILVLSIISNLFNYEIFKWEKTGLLAILSLSFVLNLPNQFYELKLLKHLKKINSKSEFDGIEKLNIELKNIIEKLNNRLKNGWLEIILAITIMIMGIWQMGFSNNNNNNNNPYWNYMKLPILAFYGIILFRFVFTNRKLNKNINKTEKYCS
;
A
#
# COMPACT_ATOMS: atom_id res chain seq x y z
N MET A 1 11.92 -33.39 18.97
CA MET A 1 11.47 -32.83 17.67
C MET A 1 11.48 -31.32 17.79
N ASN A 2 12.36 -30.63 17.07
CA ASN A 2 12.48 -29.18 17.14
C ASN A 2 11.21 -28.54 16.55
N THR A 3 10.54 -27.67 17.30
CA THR A 3 9.50 -26.73 16.81
C THR A 3 10.10 -25.37 16.47
N LYS A 4 11.43 -25.24 16.63
CA LYS A 4 12.17 -23.98 16.63
C LYS A 4 12.02 -23.19 15.33
N LYS A 5 11.93 -23.85 14.17
CA LYS A 5 11.90 -23.16 12.87
C LYS A 5 10.52 -22.58 12.54
N ILE A 6 9.46 -23.24 12.97
CA ILE A 6 8.09 -22.71 12.83
C ILE A 6 7.87 -21.56 13.83
N ASP A 7 8.39 -21.68 15.05
CA ASP A 7 8.34 -20.61 16.04
C ASP A 7 9.15 -19.39 15.59
N GLU A 8 10.33 -19.59 14.98
CA GLU A 8 11.09 -18.52 14.32
C GLU A 8 10.25 -17.81 13.26
N ARG A 9 9.55 -18.57 12.40
CA ARG A 9 8.69 -18.00 11.37
C ARG A 9 7.57 -17.13 11.97
N LYS A 10 6.91 -17.61 13.04
CA LYS A 10 5.90 -16.84 13.77
C LYS A 10 6.49 -15.54 14.32
N ASN A 11 7.67 -15.61 14.92
CA ASN A 11 8.37 -14.43 15.46
C ASN A 11 8.73 -13.43 14.35
N ILE A 12 9.19 -13.92 13.20
CA ILE A 12 9.43 -13.10 12.01
C ILE A 12 8.14 -12.37 11.60
N ILE A 13 7.00 -13.07 11.50
CA ILE A 13 5.72 -12.46 11.15
C ILE A 13 5.28 -11.40 12.18
N VAL A 14 5.38 -11.71 13.47
CA VAL A 14 4.99 -10.81 14.56
C VAL A 14 5.87 -9.56 14.60
N SER A 15 7.12 -9.65 14.16
CA SER A 15 8.03 -8.49 14.07
C SER A 15 7.63 -7.43 13.03
N LEU A 16 6.63 -7.70 12.19
CA LEU A 16 6.08 -6.71 11.26
C LEU A 16 5.36 -5.60 12.04
N LYS A 17 5.83 -4.36 11.89
CA LYS A 17 5.22 -3.16 12.46
C LYS A 17 3.81 -2.98 11.90
N SER A 18 2.83 -2.79 12.79
CA SER A 18 1.42 -2.60 12.42
C SER A 18 1.21 -1.36 11.55
N SER A 19 0.38 -1.49 10.51
CA SER A 19 0.04 -0.39 9.60
C SER A 19 -0.80 0.72 10.24
N PHE A 20 -1.47 0.43 11.37
CA PHE A 20 -2.37 1.33 12.11
C PHE A 20 -1.99 1.52 13.59
N GLY A 21 -0.75 1.15 13.97
CA GLY A 21 -0.35 1.06 15.37
C GLY A 21 -0.87 -0.21 16.04
N GLU A 22 -0.32 -0.57 17.21
CA GLU A 22 -0.69 -1.82 17.89
C GLU A 22 -2.06 -1.68 18.58
N PRO A 23 -3.08 -2.45 18.16
CA PRO A 23 -4.29 -2.54 18.96
C PRO A 23 -3.97 -3.32 20.25
N LYS A 24 -4.30 -2.73 21.40
CA LYS A 24 -4.06 -3.29 22.75
C LYS A 24 -4.75 -4.65 23.04
N LYS A 25 -5.41 -5.30 22.06
CA LYS A 25 -6.36 -6.39 22.28
C LYS A 25 -6.11 -7.70 21.48
N GLY A 26 -4.87 -7.99 21.06
CA GLY A 26 -4.48 -9.31 20.53
C GLY A 26 -4.65 -9.52 19.02
N ILE A 27 -4.10 -10.64 18.50
CA ILE A 27 -3.95 -10.95 17.06
C ILE A 27 -5.31 -11.02 16.33
N GLU A 28 -6.34 -11.58 16.96
CA GLU A 28 -7.66 -11.76 16.32
C GLU A 28 -8.36 -10.41 16.07
N LYS A 29 -8.37 -9.54 17.09
CA LYS A 29 -8.95 -8.20 16.98
C LYS A 29 -8.16 -7.32 16.01
N ARG A 30 -6.82 -7.45 15.99
CA ARG A 30 -5.96 -6.83 14.98
C ARG A 30 -6.38 -7.26 13.57
N PHE A 31 -6.57 -8.56 13.35
CA PHE A 31 -6.97 -9.10 12.06
C PHE A 31 -8.34 -8.56 11.59
N GLN A 32 -9.35 -8.56 12.46
CA GLN A 32 -10.70 -8.06 12.12
C GLN A 32 -10.69 -6.56 11.82
N PHE A 33 -10.06 -5.76 12.66
CA PHE A 33 -9.92 -4.31 12.45
C PHE A 33 -9.21 -4.00 11.14
N LEU A 34 -8.06 -4.65 10.91
CA LEU A 34 -7.28 -4.46 9.69
C LEU A 34 -8.08 -4.86 8.44
N LYS A 35 -8.87 -5.94 8.51
CA LYS A 35 -9.70 -6.39 7.40
C LYS A 35 -10.73 -5.33 7.00
N GLY A 36 -11.46 -4.79 7.98
CA GLY A 36 -12.44 -3.73 7.74
C GLY A 36 -11.81 -2.47 7.15
N MET A 37 -10.70 -2.02 7.75
CA MET A 37 -10.01 -0.82 7.30
C MET A 37 -9.36 -0.97 5.91
N THR A 38 -8.86 -2.17 5.59
CA THR A 38 -8.32 -2.45 4.25
C THR A 38 -9.42 -2.39 3.19
N ILE A 39 -10.60 -2.95 3.48
CA ILE A 39 -11.75 -2.88 2.55
C ILE A 39 -12.15 -1.42 2.33
N LEU A 40 -12.28 -0.64 3.40
CA LEU A 40 -12.62 0.78 3.30
C LEU A 40 -11.59 1.55 2.45
N ASN A 41 -10.29 1.41 2.75
CA ASN A 41 -9.24 2.09 2.00
C ASN A 41 -9.14 1.63 0.56
N LEU A 42 -9.37 0.34 0.27
CA LEU A 42 -9.40 -0.18 -1.08
C LEU A 42 -10.52 0.49 -1.89
N THR A 43 -11.74 0.54 -1.34
CA THR A 43 -12.89 1.18 -1.97
C THR A 43 -12.61 2.66 -2.23
N LEU A 44 -12.13 3.40 -1.22
CA LEU A 44 -11.78 4.82 -1.37
C LEU A 44 -10.66 5.05 -2.37
N THR A 45 -9.68 4.15 -2.44
CA THR A 45 -8.60 4.18 -3.42
C THR A 45 -9.13 3.97 -4.84
N ILE A 46 -9.99 2.97 -5.07
CA ILE A 46 -10.57 2.70 -6.38
C ILE A 46 -11.39 3.89 -6.87
N PHE A 47 -12.23 4.48 -6.00
CA PHE A 47 -13.00 5.67 -6.37
C PHE A 47 -12.11 6.87 -6.67
N SER A 48 -11.19 7.22 -5.76
CA SER A 48 -10.35 8.42 -5.91
C SER A 48 -9.36 8.30 -7.08
N ALA A 49 -8.61 7.20 -7.16
CA ALA A 49 -7.68 6.97 -8.27
C ALA A 49 -8.43 6.79 -9.60
N GLY A 50 -9.59 6.13 -9.58
CA GLY A 50 -10.44 5.96 -10.76
C GLY A 50 -10.90 7.30 -11.34
N ILE A 51 -11.42 8.20 -10.50
CA ILE A 51 -11.83 9.55 -10.94
C ILE A 51 -10.63 10.34 -11.46
N LEU A 52 -9.47 10.28 -10.80
CA LEU A 52 -8.27 10.98 -11.24
C LEU A 52 -7.78 10.48 -12.60
N VAL A 53 -7.68 9.16 -12.79
CA VAL A 53 -7.29 8.55 -14.06
C VAL A 53 -8.31 8.87 -15.15
N LEU A 54 -9.61 8.77 -14.87
CA LEU A 54 -10.66 9.14 -15.80
C LEU A 54 -10.60 10.61 -16.18
N SER A 55 -10.33 11.51 -15.23
CA SER A 55 -10.16 12.94 -15.49
C SER A 55 -8.97 13.20 -16.41
N ILE A 56 -7.85 12.49 -16.21
CA ILE A 56 -6.67 12.58 -17.08
C ILE A 56 -7.01 12.11 -18.50
N ILE A 57 -7.62 10.92 -18.63
CA ILE A 57 -7.98 10.33 -19.92
C ILE A 57 -8.99 11.22 -20.65
N SER A 58 -10.04 11.68 -19.98
CA SER A 58 -11.07 12.52 -20.58
C SER A 58 -10.48 13.81 -21.13
N ASN A 59 -9.59 14.45 -20.36
CA ASN A 59 -8.90 15.68 -20.79
C ASN A 59 -8.01 15.44 -22.02
N LEU A 60 -7.36 14.27 -22.16
CA LEU A 60 -6.59 13.93 -23.38
C LEU A 60 -7.45 13.85 -24.65
N PHE A 61 -8.73 13.48 -24.50
CA PHE A 61 -9.67 13.34 -25.61
C PHE A 61 -10.63 14.54 -25.74
N ASN A 62 -10.36 15.65 -25.04
CA ASN A 62 -11.23 16.83 -24.98
C ASN A 62 -12.67 16.54 -24.51
N TYR A 63 -12.85 15.48 -23.72
CA TYR A 63 -14.10 15.20 -23.01
C TYR A 63 -14.04 15.77 -21.58
N GLU A 64 -15.12 16.40 -21.13
CA GLU A 64 -15.21 17.00 -19.79
C GLU A 64 -16.05 16.16 -18.81
N ILE A 65 -15.77 14.87 -18.65
CA ILE A 65 -16.47 14.04 -17.64
C ILE A 65 -16.16 14.53 -16.23
N PHE A 66 -14.87 14.72 -15.93
CA PHE A 66 -14.39 15.32 -14.68
C PHE A 66 -13.33 16.37 -14.99
N LYS A 67 -13.59 17.63 -14.60
CA LYS A 67 -12.68 18.75 -14.83
C LYS A 67 -11.39 18.57 -14.03
N TRP A 68 -10.28 18.39 -14.74
CA TRP A 68 -8.95 18.16 -14.15
C TRP A 68 -8.59 19.27 -13.16
N GLU A 69 -8.95 20.51 -13.50
CA GLU A 69 -8.70 21.73 -12.73
C GLU A 69 -9.35 21.67 -11.34
N LYS A 70 -10.42 20.90 -11.16
CA LYS A 70 -11.13 20.76 -9.88
C LYS A 70 -10.68 19.56 -9.04
N THR A 71 -9.69 18.81 -9.50
CA THR A 71 -9.28 17.55 -8.85
C THR A 71 -8.18 17.70 -7.78
N GLY A 72 -7.73 18.92 -7.48
CA GLY A 72 -6.65 19.17 -6.51
C GLY A 72 -6.89 18.54 -5.13
N LEU A 73 -8.08 18.73 -4.56
CA LEU A 73 -8.46 18.11 -3.28
C LEU A 73 -8.50 16.58 -3.38
N LEU A 74 -9.04 16.06 -4.47
CA LEU A 74 -9.17 14.63 -4.67
C LEU A 74 -7.80 13.96 -4.82
N ALA A 75 -6.85 14.63 -5.49
CA ALA A 75 -5.47 14.17 -5.59
C ALA A 75 -4.84 14.05 -4.20
N ILE A 76 -4.97 15.07 -3.35
CA ILE A 76 -4.46 15.04 -1.97
C ILE A 76 -5.12 13.89 -1.17
N LEU A 77 -6.45 13.79 -1.21
CA LEU A 77 -7.19 12.75 -0.49
C LEU A 77 -6.76 11.35 -0.95
N SER A 78 -6.52 11.16 -2.25
CA SER A 78 -6.09 9.88 -2.79
C SER A 78 -4.75 9.40 -2.21
N LEU A 79 -3.82 10.33 -1.92
CA LEU A 79 -2.52 9.99 -1.34
C LEU A 79 -2.69 9.26 0.00
N SER A 80 -3.60 9.76 0.84
CA SER A 80 -3.87 9.22 2.18
C SER A 80 -4.34 7.77 2.14
N PHE A 81 -5.12 7.39 1.14
CA PHE A 81 -5.64 6.03 1.01
C PHE A 81 -4.62 5.10 0.34
N VAL A 82 -3.96 5.58 -0.72
CA VAL A 82 -3.10 4.76 -1.58
C VAL A 82 -1.78 4.40 -0.88
N LEU A 83 -1.17 5.31 -0.13
CA LEU A 83 0.16 5.11 0.46
C LEU A 83 0.23 3.93 1.43
N ASN A 84 -0.81 3.73 2.25
CA ASN A 84 -0.79 2.71 3.29
C ASN A 84 -1.44 1.38 2.83
N LEU A 85 -2.23 1.40 1.75
CA LEU A 85 -3.00 0.24 1.29
C LEU A 85 -2.13 -1.01 1.02
N PRO A 86 -0.99 -0.95 0.31
CA PRO A 86 -0.14 -2.13 0.09
C PRO A 86 0.28 -2.82 1.39
N ASN A 87 0.64 -2.05 2.42
CA ASN A 87 1.12 -2.59 3.69
C ASN A 87 0.00 -3.29 4.45
N GLN A 88 -1.21 -2.73 4.42
CA GLN A 88 -2.39 -3.33 5.01
C GLN A 88 -2.68 -4.71 4.38
N PHE A 89 -2.54 -4.81 3.06
CA PHE A 89 -2.66 -6.08 2.33
C PHE A 89 -1.60 -7.11 2.75
N TYR A 90 -0.33 -6.71 2.86
CA TYR A 90 0.73 -7.63 3.29
C TYR A 90 0.54 -8.11 4.72
N GLU A 91 0.18 -7.20 5.61
CA GLU A 91 -0.09 -7.51 7.01
C GLU A 91 -1.27 -8.47 7.14
N LEU A 92 -2.37 -8.26 6.41
CA LEU A 92 -3.49 -9.21 6.39
C LEU A 92 -3.07 -10.60 5.89
N LYS A 93 -2.28 -10.66 4.82
CA LYS A 93 -1.77 -11.93 4.29
C LYS A 93 -0.92 -12.66 5.32
N LEU A 94 -0.02 -11.94 5.99
CA LEU A 94 0.87 -12.49 6.99
C LEU A 94 0.11 -12.97 8.24
N LEU A 95 -0.88 -12.22 8.71
CA LEU A 95 -1.74 -12.63 9.82
C LEU A 95 -2.60 -13.86 9.45
N LYS A 96 -3.14 -13.91 8.24
CA LYS A 96 -3.87 -15.09 7.74
C LYS A 96 -2.95 -16.31 7.69
N HIS A 97 -1.72 -16.12 7.20
CA HIS A 97 -0.72 -17.17 7.18
C HIS A 97 -0.34 -17.66 8.58
N LEU A 98 -0.14 -16.75 9.53
CA LEU A 98 0.15 -17.06 10.93
C LEU A 98 -0.94 -17.93 11.57
N LYS A 99 -2.21 -17.69 11.24
CA LYS A 99 -3.34 -18.53 11.69
C LYS A 99 -3.34 -19.94 11.08
N LYS A 100 -2.73 -20.13 9.91
CA LYS A 100 -2.78 -21.38 9.14
C LYS A 100 -1.58 -22.30 9.42
N ILE A 101 -0.45 -21.77 9.87
CA ILE A 101 0.75 -22.58 10.14
C ILE A 101 0.61 -23.38 11.46
N ASN A 102 0.66 -24.71 11.36
CA ASN A 102 0.66 -25.60 12.53
C ASN A 102 2.09 -25.76 13.09
N SER A 103 2.22 -25.93 14.42
CA SER A 103 3.53 -26.06 15.09
C SER A 103 4.22 -27.42 14.89
N LYS A 104 3.57 -28.38 14.23
CA LYS A 104 3.98 -29.79 14.24
C LYS A 104 4.77 -30.27 13.01
N SER A 105 4.80 -29.55 11.89
CA SER A 105 5.51 -30.00 10.67
C SER A 105 6.62 -29.04 10.25
N GLU A 106 7.84 -29.35 10.69
CA GLU A 106 9.05 -28.83 10.03
C GLU A 106 9.27 -29.62 8.73
N PHE A 107 9.75 -28.93 7.69
CA PHE A 107 10.09 -29.54 6.40
C PHE A 107 11.43 -28.99 5.90
N ASP A 108 12.08 -29.75 5.03
CA ASP A 108 13.38 -29.37 4.48
C ASP A 108 13.27 -28.10 3.61
N GLY A 109 14.19 -27.16 3.79
CA GLY A 109 14.17 -25.85 3.14
C GLY A 109 13.34 -24.75 3.83
N ILE A 110 12.73 -25.00 5.00
CA ILE A 110 12.03 -23.96 5.78
C ILE A 110 12.95 -22.81 6.19
N GLU A 111 14.22 -23.06 6.49
CA GLU A 111 15.20 -22.02 6.89
C GLU A 111 15.41 -21.00 5.78
N LYS A 112 15.57 -21.46 4.54
CA LYS A 112 15.69 -20.59 3.37
C LYS A 112 14.45 -19.70 3.22
N LEU A 113 13.26 -20.28 3.42
CA LEU A 113 12.01 -19.53 3.38
C LEU A 113 11.87 -18.54 4.54
N ASN A 114 12.39 -18.85 5.73
CA ASN A 114 12.43 -17.93 6.87
C ASN A 114 13.37 -16.75 6.60
N ILE A 115 14.57 -16.99 6.05
CA ILE A 115 15.51 -15.94 5.64
C ILE A 115 14.88 -15.03 4.58
N GLU A 116 14.25 -15.62 3.55
CA GLU A 116 13.53 -14.85 2.52
C GLU A 116 12.40 -14.00 3.13
N LEU A 117 11.63 -14.57 4.06
CA LEU A 117 10.54 -13.85 4.73
C LEU A 117 11.07 -12.70 5.60
N LYS A 118 12.14 -12.95 6.36
CA LYS A 118 12.80 -11.94 7.20
C LYS A 118 13.25 -10.74 6.36
N ASN A 119 13.89 -11.00 5.22
CA ASN A 119 14.31 -9.96 4.28
C ASN A 119 13.13 -9.16 3.71
N ILE A 120 11.98 -9.81 3.47
CA ILE A 120 10.76 -9.12 3.04
C ILE A 120 10.25 -8.22 4.17
N ILE A 121 10.11 -8.75 5.40
CA ILE A 121 9.57 -8.00 6.54
C ILE A 121 10.47 -6.83 6.93
N GLU A 122 11.80 -6.99 6.89
CA GLU A 122 12.73 -5.90 7.13
C GLU A 122 12.54 -4.76 6.12
N LYS A 123 12.34 -5.09 4.84
CA LYS A 123 12.04 -4.09 3.80
C LYS A 123 10.71 -3.38 4.03
N LEU A 124 9.70 -4.09 4.53
CA LEU A 124 8.40 -3.53 4.88
C LEU A 124 8.49 -2.62 6.12
N ASN A 125 9.26 -3.01 7.13
CA ASN A 125 9.49 -2.21 8.33
C ASN A 125 10.29 -0.93 8.04
N ASN A 126 11.22 -0.98 7.09
CA ASN A 126 12.03 0.16 6.62
C ASN A 126 11.39 0.90 5.43
N ARG A 127 10.05 0.92 5.35
CA ARG A 127 9.30 1.47 4.21
C ARG A 127 9.63 2.91 3.86
N LEU A 128 9.90 3.78 4.84
CA LEU A 128 10.21 5.19 4.60
C LEU A 128 11.54 5.35 3.88
N LYS A 129 12.57 4.62 4.34
CA LYS A 129 13.89 4.59 3.72
C LYS A 129 13.85 3.99 2.31
N ASN A 130 13.10 2.90 2.15
CA ASN A 130 12.99 2.19 0.88
C ASN A 130 12.02 2.85 -0.12
N GLY A 131 11.19 3.79 0.35
CA GLY A 131 10.11 4.42 -0.42
C GLY A 131 10.26 5.93 -0.58
N TRP A 132 11.50 6.42 -0.57
CA TRP A 132 11.79 7.85 -0.58
C TRP A 132 11.27 8.54 -1.87
N LEU A 133 11.29 7.85 -3.01
CA LEU A 133 10.73 8.35 -4.27
C LEU A 133 9.21 8.56 -4.17
N GLU A 134 8.47 7.60 -3.61
CA GLU A 134 7.03 7.75 -3.39
C GLU A 134 6.72 8.90 -2.44
N ILE A 135 7.55 9.11 -1.41
CA ILE A 135 7.39 10.21 -0.46
C ILE A 135 7.61 11.56 -1.13
N ILE A 136 8.68 11.70 -1.93
CA ILE A 136 8.95 12.95 -2.66
C ILE A 136 7.78 13.26 -3.60
N LEU A 137 7.32 12.29 -4.39
CA LEU A 137 6.18 12.47 -5.28
C LEU A 137 4.90 12.83 -4.51
N ALA A 138 4.63 12.17 -3.39
CA ALA A 138 3.46 12.49 -2.57
C ALA A 138 3.52 13.92 -2.03
N ILE A 139 4.68 14.38 -1.56
CA ILE A 139 4.87 15.76 -1.08
C ILE A 139 4.67 16.76 -2.23
N THR A 140 5.24 16.49 -3.41
CA THR A 140 5.05 17.35 -4.59
C THR A 140 3.58 17.42 -4.98
N ILE A 141 2.87 16.28 -5.06
CA ILE A 141 1.44 16.23 -5.37
C ILE A 141 0.63 17.01 -4.33
N MET A 142 0.98 16.87 -3.05
CA MET A 142 0.31 17.58 -1.96
C MET A 142 0.49 19.09 -2.08
N ILE A 143 1.72 19.59 -2.27
CA ILE A 143 2.00 21.03 -2.42
C ILE A 143 1.24 21.59 -3.63
N MET A 144 1.30 20.90 -4.78
CA MET A 144 0.65 21.36 -6.01
C MET A 144 -0.87 21.31 -5.93
N GLY A 145 -1.43 20.31 -5.24
CA GLY A 145 -2.86 20.21 -4.97
C GLY A 145 -3.34 21.33 -4.05
N ILE A 146 -2.59 21.65 -3.00
CA ILE A 146 -2.91 22.76 -2.08
C ILE A 146 -2.86 24.09 -2.84
N TRP A 147 -1.83 24.29 -3.68
CA TRP A 147 -1.74 25.48 -4.53
C TRP A 147 -2.95 25.58 -5.47
N GLN A 148 -3.32 24.48 -6.14
CA GLN A 148 -4.48 24.45 -7.02
C GLN A 148 -5.77 24.82 -6.27
N MET A 149 -5.96 24.35 -5.04
CA MET A 149 -7.12 24.71 -4.22
C MET A 149 -7.10 26.16 -3.73
N GLY A 150 -5.96 26.63 -3.23
CA GLY A 150 -5.83 27.93 -2.56
C GLY A 150 -5.96 29.13 -3.51
N PHE A 151 -5.59 28.97 -4.78
CA PHE A 151 -5.56 30.06 -5.76
C PHE A 151 -6.66 29.99 -6.82
N SER A 152 -7.35 28.84 -6.95
CA SER A 152 -8.51 28.69 -7.86
C SER A 152 -9.73 29.51 -7.43
N ASN A 153 -9.80 29.99 -6.18
CA ASN A 153 -11.01 30.60 -5.62
C ASN A 153 -10.98 32.14 -5.57
N ASN A 154 -9.88 32.79 -5.95
CA ASN A 154 -9.68 34.21 -5.66
C ASN A 154 -9.63 35.17 -6.86
N ASN A 155 -9.53 34.71 -8.11
CA ASN A 155 -9.73 35.56 -9.29
C ASN A 155 -9.82 34.68 -10.53
N ASN A 156 -10.73 35.02 -11.43
CA ASN A 156 -11.19 34.26 -12.61
C ASN A 156 -10.12 33.84 -13.65
N ASN A 157 -8.81 33.84 -13.37
CA ASN A 157 -7.80 33.47 -14.37
C ASN A 157 -6.51 32.79 -13.85
N ASN A 158 -6.30 32.57 -12.54
CA ASN A 158 -5.04 31.97 -12.05
C ASN A 158 -5.26 30.61 -11.36
N ASN A 159 -5.67 29.62 -12.16
CA ASN A 159 -5.39 28.22 -11.79
C ASN A 159 -3.88 28.04 -11.70
N ASN A 160 -3.40 27.13 -10.84
CA ASN A 160 -1.97 26.79 -10.78
C ASN A 160 -1.52 26.42 -12.21
N PRO A 161 -0.64 27.21 -12.85
CA PRO A 161 -0.32 27.04 -14.27
C PRO A 161 0.38 25.70 -14.53
N TYR A 162 0.92 25.09 -13.47
CA TYR A 162 1.59 23.82 -13.53
C TYR A 162 0.67 22.62 -13.24
N TRP A 163 -0.59 22.85 -12.84
CA TRP A 163 -1.52 21.75 -12.49
C TRP A 163 -1.76 20.81 -13.67
N ASN A 164 -1.76 21.32 -14.90
CA ASN A 164 -1.90 20.49 -16.09
C ASN A 164 -0.72 19.51 -16.27
N TYR A 165 0.49 19.88 -15.84
CA TYR A 165 1.66 19.00 -15.89
C TYR A 165 1.64 17.92 -14.78
N MET A 166 0.86 18.11 -13.72
CA MET A 166 0.77 17.17 -12.59
C MET A 166 0.12 15.83 -12.95
N LYS A 167 -0.51 15.71 -14.12
CA LYS A 167 -1.04 14.44 -14.66
C LYS A 167 0.04 13.36 -14.69
N LEU A 168 1.23 13.69 -15.18
CA LEU A 168 2.34 12.74 -15.32
C LEU A 168 2.91 12.31 -13.95
N PRO A 169 3.28 13.21 -13.02
CA PRO A 169 3.67 12.84 -11.66
C PRO A 169 2.64 11.98 -10.91
N ILE A 170 1.34 12.28 -11.05
CA ILE A 170 0.27 11.51 -10.40
C ILE A 170 0.18 10.09 -10.98
N LEU A 171 0.26 9.94 -12.31
CA LEU A 171 0.31 8.62 -12.94
C LEU A 171 1.58 7.85 -12.56
N ALA A 172 2.74 8.52 -12.53
CA ALA A 172 4.00 7.91 -12.11
C ALA A 172 3.92 7.42 -10.65
N PHE A 173 3.34 8.23 -9.75
CA PHE A 173 3.11 7.86 -8.37
C PHE A 173 2.27 6.59 -8.24
N TYR A 174 1.14 6.49 -8.93
CA TYR A 174 0.33 5.26 -8.94
C TYR A 174 1.06 4.08 -9.56
N GLY A 175 1.78 4.30 -10.67
CA GLY A 175 2.56 3.28 -11.36
C GLY A 175 3.63 2.67 -10.47
N ILE A 176 4.39 3.50 -9.74
CA ILE A 176 5.42 3.05 -8.80
C ILE A 176 4.79 2.21 -7.67
N ILE A 177 3.70 2.69 -7.07
CA ILE A 177 3.01 1.96 -5.99
C ILE A 177 2.49 0.62 -6.47
N LEU A 178 1.84 0.57 -7.64
CA LEU A 178 1.33 -0.66 -8.25
C LEU A 178 2.46 -1.64 -8.57
N PHE A 179 3.54 -1.16 -9.19
CA PHE A 179 4.69 -1.99 -9.54
C PHE A 179 5.33 -2.63 -8.29
N ARG A 180 5.60 -1.81 -7.27
CA ARG A 180 6.13 -2.26 -5.99
C ARG A 180 5.17 -3.22 -5.29
N PHE A 181 3.86 -2.96 -5.38
CA PHE A 181 2.83 -3.83 -4.87
C PHE A 181 2.90 -5.23 -5.50
N VAL A 182 2.84 -5.30 -6.83
CA VAL A 182 2.87 -6.56 -7.58
C VAL A 182 4.14 -7.36 -7.27
N PHE A 183 5.30 -6.72 -7.28
CA PHE A 183 6.58 -7.40 -7.07
C PHE A 183 6.71 -8.00 -5.66
N THR A 184 6.39 -7.21 -4.63
CA THR A 184 6.47 -7.64 -3.24
C THR A 184 5.40 -8.69 -2.94
N ASN A 185 4.17 -8.48 -3.44
CA ASN A 185 3.08 -9.43 -3.30
C ASN A 185 3.42 -10.79 -3.92
N ARG A 186 4.03 -10.84 -5.11
CA ARG A 186 4.48 -12.09 -5.74
C ARG A 186 5.49 -12.83 -4.88
N LYS A 187 6.50 -12.14 -4.34
CA LYS A 187 7.52 -12.73 -3.46
C LYS A 187 6.89 -13.29 -2.18
N LEU A 188 6.05 -12.49 -1.52
CA LEU A 188 5.36 -12.87 -0.30
C LEU A 188 4.45 -14.09 -0.52
N ASN A 189 3.67 -14.09 -1.60
CA ASN A 189 2.73 -15.18 -1.93
C ASN A 189 3.48 -16.48 -2.24
N LYS A 190 4.59 -16.41 -2.98
CA LYS A 190 5.44 -17.58 -3.26
C LYS A 190 6.01 -18.17 -1.97
N ASN A 191 6.46 -17.33 -1.04
CA ASN A 191 6.99 -17.76 0.25
C ASN A 191 5.90 -18.42 1.12
N ILE A 192 4.75 -17.73 1.29
CA ILE A 192 3.61 -18.21 2.06
C ILE A 192 3.09 -19.55 1.51
N ASN A 193 2.79 -19.62 0.21
CA ASN A 193 2.18 -20.82 -0.38
C ASN A 193 3.11 -22.03 -0.31
N LYS A 194 4.42 -21.83 -0.46
CA LYS A 194 5.39 -22.91 -0.30
C LYS A 194 5.37 -23.45 1.12
N THR A 195 5.39 -22.59 2.14
CA THR A 195 5.30 -23.05 3.53
C THR A 195 3.97 -23.74 3.82
N GLU A 196 2.85 -23.15 3.40
CA GLU A 196 1.53 -23.73 3.67
C GLU A 196 1.37 -25.12 3.04
N LYS A 197 1.95 -25.38 1.87
CA LYS A 197 1.89 -26.72 1.24
C LYS A 197 2.40 -27.86 2.15
N TYR A 198 3.31 -27.57 3.07
CA TYR A 198 3.89 -28.57 3.97
C TYR A 198 3.42 -28.42 5.43
N CYS A 199 2.82 -27.27 5.78
CA CYS A 199 2.52 -26.90 7.17
C CYS A 199 1.05 -26.63 7.48
N SER A 200 0.16 -26.72 6.49
CA SER A 200 -1.29 -26.51 6.66
C SER A 200 -2.09 -27.80 6.67
#